data_AF-A0A2A2Y6B9-F1
#
_entry.id   AF-A0A2A2Y6B9-F1
#
_cell.length_a   1.000
_cell.length_b   1.000
_cell.length_c   1.000
_cell.angle_alpha   90.00
_cell.angle_beta   90.00
_cell.angle_gamma   90.00
#
_symmetry.space_group_name_H-M   'P 1'
#
loop_
_entity.id
_entity.type
_entity.pdbx_description
1 polymer ?
#
loop_
_entity_poly.entity_id
_entity_poly.type
_entity_poly.pdbx_seq_one_letter_code
_entity_poly.pdbx_strand_id
1 'polypeptide(L)'
;MDVIRHAFWQIPNHVELLNQAVRDENARVRLTAVVAATWLDNAEGAKIAVEAFKLPVDRWIGPVLHYALIYTLKDDVEGLKAAGQLNLEGNQAAADYFSGKLKIGQPVAEAGTNSKPARKLTAAEEKAFKLGREIYFRDAHCATCHQADGKGIQNIYPPLAKSNWLEDDERLTKILLKGLWGPITVNGQHFDPTKGVPPMMGFGGLLNDEEAAAVLSYVRLSFGNNGKLVSPATVKKVREATKDRVNFYMTDELLKEHPLKAAPPAKAKKGAK
;
A
#
# COMPACT_ATOMS: atom_id res chain seq x y z
N MET A 1 -18.54 -18.21 2.36
CA MET A 1 -17.31 -17.45 2.70
C MET A 1 -17.56 -15.95 2.64
N ASP A 2 -18.14 -15.40 1.57
CA ASP A 2 -18.42 -13.94 1.48
C ASP A 2 -19.36 -13.42 2.58
N VAL A 3 -20.36 -14.21 2.99
CA VAL A 3 -21.23 -13.86 4.13
C VAL A 3 -20.43 -13.80 5.44
N ILE A 4 -19.53 -14.77 5.67
CA ILE A 4 -18.69 -14.80 6.87
C ILE A 4 -17.78 -13.56 6.90
N ARG A 5 -17.16 -13.20 5.77
CA ARG A 5 -16.30 -12.02 5.66
C ARG A 5 -16.97 -10.74 6.19
N HIS A 6 -18.27 -10.57 5.94
CA HIS A 6 -18.99 -9.33 6.28
C HIS A 6 -19.94 -9.43 7.48
N ALA A 7 -20.14 -10.62 8.04
CA ALA A 7 -21.10 -10.84 9.12
C ALA A 7 -20.66 -11.95 10.09
N PHE A 8 -19.35 -12.20 10.24
CA PHE A 8 -18.85 -13.29 11.08
C PHE A 8 -19.35 -13.22 12.53
N TRP A 9 -19.55 -12.02 13.08
CA TRP A 9 -20.08 -11.80 14.42
C TRP A 9 -21.52 -12.29 14.60
N GLN A 10 -22.26 -12.50 13.52
CA GLN A 10 -23.61 -13.06 13.53
C GLN A 10 -23.63 -14.57 13.30
N ILE A 11 -22.48 -15.19 13.01
CA ILE A 11 -22.36 -16.60 12.67
C ILE A 11 -21.52 -17.29 13.75
N PRO A 12 -22.14 -17.96 14.75
CA PRO A 12 -21.41 -18.49 15.91
C PRO A 12 -20.25 -19.43 15.56
N ASN A 13 -20.37 -20.21 14.48
CA ASN A 13 -19.36 -21.20 14.05
C ASN A 13 -18.49 -20.73 12.87
N HIS A 14 -18.34 -19.41 12.68
CA HIS A 14 -17.59 -18.85 11.54
C HIS A 14 -16.13 -19.36 11.43
N VAL A 15 -15.42 -19.51 12.56
CA VAL A 15 -14.04 -20.01 12.58
C VAL A 15 -13.96 -21.46 12.09
N GLU A 16 -14.90 -22.30 12.49
CA GLU A 16 -14.96 -23.71 12.07
C GLU A 16 -15.25 -23.82 10.57
N LEU A 17 -16.23 -23.05 10.08
CA LEU A 17 -16.58 -23.00 8.66
C LEU A 17 -15.39 -22.52 7.79
N LEU A 18 -14.62 -21.53 8.26
CA LEU A 18 -13.41 -21.08 7.57
C LEU A 18 -12.31 -22.14 7.57
N ASN A 19 -12.11 -22.84 8.69
CA ASN A 19 -11.17 -23.96 8.79
C ASN A 19 -11.56 -25.13 7.87
N GLN A 20 -12.85 -25.39 7.67
CA GLN A 20 -13.31 -26.37 6.69
C GLN A 20 -13.00 -25.91 5.26
N ALA A 21 -13.32 -24.66 4.94
CA ALA A 21 -13.17 -24.12 3.59
C ALA A 21 -11.71 -23.92 3.15
N VAL A 22 -10.81 -23.61 4.09
CA VAL A 22 -9.37 -23.48 3.77
C VAL A 22 -8.73 -24.83 3.43
N ARG A 23 -9.38 -25.95 3.79
CA ARG A 23 -8.98 -27.33 3.48
C ARG A 23 -9.70 -27.91 2.26
N ASP A 24 -10.51 -27.11 1.58
CA ASP A 24 -11.25 -27.55 0.39
C ASP A 24 -10.29 -27.88 -0.76
N GLU A 25 -10.61 -28.89 -1.58
CA GLU A 25 -9.80 -29.28 -2.74
C GLU A 25 -9.72 -28.17 -3.80
N ASN A 26 -10.77 -27.35 -3.90
CA ASN A 26 -10.85 -26.25 -4.86
C ASN A 26 -10.10 -25.01 -4.36
N ALA A 27 -9.07 -24.61 -5.10
CA ALA A 27 -8.24 -23.46 -4.76
C ALA A 27 -9.02 -22.14 -4.63
N ARG A 28 -10.15 -21.97 -5.34
CA ARG A 28 -10.98 -20.76 -5.20
C ARG A 28 -11.71 -20.71 -3.86
N VAL A 29 -12.18 -21.85 -3.35
CA VAL A 29 -12.82 -21.92 -2.03
C VAL A 29 -11.79 -21.57 -0.95
N ARG A 30 -10.59 -22.14 -1.05
CA ARG A 30 -9.46 -21.81 -0.16
C ARG A 30 -9.10 -20.32 -0.23
N LEU A 31 -9.00 -19.77 -1.43
CA LEU A 31 -8.72 -18.35 -1.64
C LEU A 31 -9.75 -17.47 -0.90
N THR A 32 -11.05 -17.72 -1.10
CA THR A 32 -12.09 -16.93 -0.43
C THR A 32 -12.08 -17.15 1.08
N ALA A 33 -11.72 -18.34 1.57
CA ALA A 33 -11.55 -18.62 2.99
C ALA A 33 -10.38 -17.81 3.58
N VAL A 34 -9.23 -17.74 2.90
CA VAL A 34 -8.08 -16.91 3.32
C VAL A 34 -8.49 -15.43 3.36
N VAL A 35 -9.17 -14.92 2.34
CA VAL A 35 -9.66 -13.52 2.32
C VAL A 35 -10.65 -13.27 3.46
N ALA A 36 -11.57 -14.19 3.73
CA ALA A 36 -12.51 -14.02 4.84
C ALA A 36 -11.82 -14.09 6.21
N ALA A 37 -10.76 -14.89 6.34
CA ALA A 37 -9.95 -14.98 7.56
C ALA A 37 -9.23 -13.66 7.89
N THR A 38 -8.84 -12.87 6.89
CA THR A 38 -8.21 -11.55 7.14
C THR A 38 -9.17 -10.53 7.75
N TRP A 39 -10.49 -10.78 7.72
CA TRP A 39 -11.50 -9.91 8.34
C TRP A 39 -11.78 -10.27 9.80
N LEU A 40 -11.28 -11.41 10.27
CA LEU A 40 -11.32 -11.73 11.69
C LEU A 40 -10.33 -10.88 12.50
N ASP A 41 -9.24 -10.44 11.85
CA ASP A 41 -8.22 -9.53 12.39
C ASP A 41 -7.75 -9.95 13.80
N ASN A 42 -7.42 -11.24 13.92
CA ASN A 42 -7.02 -11.87 15.18
C ASN A 42 -6.20 -13.16 14.92
N ALA A 43 -5.73 -13.76 16.02
CA ALA A 43 -4.99 -15.01 16.04
C ALA A 43 -5.67 -16.19 15.31
N GLU A 44 -6.99 -16.30 15.32
CA GLU A 44 -7.70 -17.37 14.59
C GLU A 44 -7.64 -17.14 13.08
N GLY A 45 -7.79 -15.88 12.64
CA GLY A 45 -7.57 -15.49 11.24
C GLY A 45 -6.17 -15.86 10.75
N ALA A 46 -5.14 -15.58 11.57
CA ALA A 46 -3.76 -15.96 11.28
C ALA A 46 -3.56 -17.47 11.18
N LYS A 47 -4.13 -18.26 12.10
CA LYS A 47 -4.06 -19.73 12.06
C LYS A 47 -4.72 -20.29 10.80
N ILE A 48 -5.91 -19.80 10.43
CA ILE A 48 -6.63 -20.22 9.22
C ILE A 48 -5.80 -19.92 7.98
N ALA A 49 -5.22 -18.72 7.88
CA ALA A 49 -4.37 -18.37 6.75
C ALA A 49 -3.16 -19.32 6.66
N VAL A 50 -2.48 -19.62 7.77
CA VAL A 50 -1.34 -20.56 7.77
C VAL A 50 -1.75 -21.98 7.38
N GLU A 51 -2.95 -22.42 7.77
CA GLU A 51 -3.48 -23.74 7.39
C GLU A 51 -3.60 -23.93 5.86
N ALA A 52 -3.78 -22.85 5.10
CA ALA A 52 -3.87 -22.89 3.63
C ALA A 52 -2.63 -23.50 2.95
N PHE A 53 -1.46 -23.45 3.60
CA PHE A 53 -0.23 -24.05 3.10
C PHE A 53 -0.21 -25.58 3.11
N LYS A 54 -1.13 -26.25 3.82
CA LYS A 54 -1.22 -27.72 3.80
C LYS A 54 -1.62 -28.28 2.44
N LEU A 55 -2.20 -27.44 1.57
CA LEU A 55 -2.55 -27.80 0.21
C LEU A 55 -1.70 -26.99 -0.79
N PRO A 56 -1.57 -27.46 -2.05
CA PRO A 56 -0.80 -26.75 -3.05
C PRO A 56 -1.25 -25.29 -3.21
N VAL A 57 -0.30 -24.38 -3.05
CA VAL A 57 -0.46 -22.94 -3.23
C VAL A 57 -0.22 -22.63 -4.71
N ASP A 58 -1.30 -22.32 -5.44
CA ASP A 58 -1.22 -21.93 -6.84
C ASP A 58 -0.90 -20.43 -7.04
N ARG A 59 -0.83 -20.01 -8.31
CA ARG A 59 -0.52 -18.63 -8.69
C ARG A 59 -1.55 -17.58 -8.22
N TRP A 60 -2.75 -17.99 -7.86
CA TRP A 60 -3.85 -17.09 -7.47
C TRP A 60 -3.94 -16.95 -5.95
N ILE A 61 -3.82 -18.06 -5.22
CA ILE A 61 -3.84 -18.04 -3.75
C ILE A 61 -2.52 -17.56 -3.15
N GLY A 62 -1.39 -17.81 -3.82
CA GLY A 62 -0.07 -17.39 -3.36
C GLY A 62 0.01 -15.90 -2.98
N PRO A 63 -0.31 -14.97 -3.90
CA PRO A 63 -0.26 -13.53 -3.60
C PRO A 63 -1.16 -13.15 -2.42
N VAL A 64 -2.40 -13.63 -2.41
CA VAL A 64 -3.34 -13.29 -1.33
C VAL A 64 -2.88 -13.83 0.01
N LEU A 65 -2.36 -15.05 0.04
CA LEU A 65 -1.82 -15.66 1.25
C LEU A 65 -0.57 -14.93 1.76
N HIS A 66 0.30 -14.48 0.85
CA HIS A 66 1.43 -13.62 1.20
C HIS A 66 0.97 -12.30 1.80
N TYR A 67 0.03 -11.61 1.14
CA TYR A 67 -0.48 -10.33 1.61
C TYR A 67 -1.16 -10.44 2.99
N ALA A 68 -2.01 -11.46 3.16
CA ALA A 68 -2.69 -11.75 4.40
C ALA A 68 -1.72 -11.92 5.56
N LEU A 69 -0.62 -12.69 5.38
CA LEU A 69 0.30 -13.03 6.47
C LEU A 69 1.38 -11.98 6.75
N ILE A 70 1.71 -11.13 5.77
CA ILE A 70 2.80 -10.15 5.89
C ILE A 70 2.30 -8.74 6.18
N TYR A 71 1.08 -8.41 5.78
CA TYR A 71 0.55 -7.06 5.94
C TYR A 71 -0.67 -7.01 6.87
N THR A 72 -1.67 -7.86 6.64
CA THR A 72 -2.92 -7.79 7.41
C THR A 72 -2.80 -8.45 8.79
N LEU A 73 -2.42 -9.72 8.83
CA LEU A 73 -2.35 -10.54 10.04
C LEU A 73 -0.92 -10.61 10.61
N LYS A 74 -0.08 -9.63 10.25
CA LYS A 74 1.35 -9.63 10.60
C LYS A 74 1.55 -9.69 12.11
N ASP A 75 0.89 -8.79 12.83
CA ASP A 75 1.03 -8.66 14.28
C ASP A 75 0.50 -9.91 15.00
N ASP A 76 -0.59 -10.50 14.51
CA ASP A 76 -1.14 -11.77 15.01
C ASP A 76 -0.17 -12.95 14.78
N VAL A 77 0.41 -13.03 13.59
CA VAL A 77 1.41 -14.07 13.25
C VAL A 77 2.66 -13.92 14.13
N GLU A 78 3.13 -12.69 14.34
CA GLU A 78 4.27 -12.42 15.23
C GLU A 78 3.94 -12.76 16.68
N GLY A 79 2.75 -12.41 17.16
CA GLY A 79 2.24 -12.78 18.48
C GLY A 79 2.15 -14.30 18.67
N LEU A 80 1.60 -15.03 17.71
CA LEU A 80 1.51 -16.49 17.74
C LEU A 80 2.89 -17.17 17.74
N LYS A 81 3.86 -16.61 17.00
CA LYS A 81 5.25 -17.09 17.01
C LYS A 81 5.91 -16.88 18.36
N ALA A 82 5.76 -15.68 18.93
CA ALA A 82 6.34 -15.34 20.24
C ALA A 82 5.75 -16.22 21.36
N ALA A 83 4.46 -16.55 21.27
CA ALA A 83 3.77 -17.41 22.24
C ALA A 83 4.00 -18.92 22.01
N GLY A 84 4.68 -19.33 20.92
CA GLY A 84 4.82 -20.75 20.56
C GLY A 84 3.50 -21.42 20.16
N GLN A 85 2.48 -20.64 19.79
CA GLN A 85 1.14 -21.11 19.46
C GLN A 85 0.90 -21.27 17.96
N LEU A 86 1.89 -20.91 17.14
CA LEU A 86 1.83 -21.14 15.70
C LEU A 86 2.20 -22.59 15.37
N ASN A 87 1.19 -23.45 15.20
CA ASN A 87 1.41 -24.85 14.83
C ASN A 87 1.81 -24.98 13.36
N LEU A 88 3.04 -25.43 13.11
CA LEU A 88 3.57 -25.72 11.76
C LEU A 88 3.75 -27.23 11.53
N GLU A 89 3.40 -28.06 12.49
CA GLU A 89 3.52 -29.51 12.40
C GLU A 89 2.62 -30.06 11.28
N GLY A 90 3.20 -30.91 10.43
CA GLY A 90 2.53 -31.40 9.22
C GLY A 90 2.31 -30.33 8.12
N ASN A 91 2.90 -29.14 8.26
CA ASN A 91 2.79 -28.04 7.30
C ASN A 91 4.17 -27.49 6.91
N GLN A 92 4.96 -28.34 6.22
CA GLN A 92 6.32 -27.99 5.80
C GLN A 92 6.35 -26.75 4.89
N ALA A 93 5.34 -26.56 4.05
CA ALA A 93 5.25 -25.39 3.18
C ALA A 93 5.14 -24.07 3.97
N ALA A 94 4.37 -24.04 5.06
CA ALA A 94 4.34 -22.88 5.94
C ALA A 94 5.68 -22.66 6.66
N ALA A 95 6.35 -23.73 7.12
CA ALA A 95 7.67 -23.63 7.73
C ALA A 95 8.72 -23.10 6.73
N ASP A 96 8.70 -23.57 5.49
CA ASP A 96 9.57 -23.08 4.42
C ASP A 96 9.25 -21.62 4.07
N TYR A 97 7.98 -21.22 4.12
CA TYR A 97 7.59 -19.83 3.89
C TYR A 97 8.12 -18.89 4.98
N PHE A 98 7.90 -19.23 6.25
CA PHE A 98 8.35 -18.40 7.37
C PHE A 98 9.87 -18.39 7.57
N SER A 99 10.58 -19.41 7.09
CA SER A 99 12.05 -19.42 7.03
C SER A 99 12.62 -18.74 5.78
N GLY A 100 11.76 -18.31 4.85
CA GLY A 100 12.14 -17.64 3.60
C GLY A 100 12.64 -18.57 2.48
N LYS A 101 12.58 -19.89 2.68
CA LYS A 101 12.90 -20.90 1.65
C LYS A 101 11.83 -20.94 0.56
N LEU A 102 10.56 -20.88 0.95
CA LEU A 102 9.43 -20.82 0.03
C LEU A 102 9.02 -19.36 -0.18
N LYS A 103 9.09 -18.90 -1.42
CA LYS A 103 8.61 -17.58 -1.84
C LYS A 103 7.31 -17.73 -2.61
N ILE A 104 6.19 -17.78 -1.90
CA ILE A 104 4.87 -17.71 -2.53
C ILE A 104 4.44 -16.26 -2.68
N GLY A 105 3.57 -16.01 -3.66
CA GLY A 105 2.91 -14.73 -3.73
C GLY A 105 3.85 -13.56 -3.85
N GLN A 106 5.01 -13.75 -4.53
CA GLN A 106 5.70 -12.58 -5.06
C GLN A 106 4.62 -11.77 -5.77
N PRO A 107 4.36 -10.53 -5.32
CA PRO A 107 3.27 -9.74 -5.84
C PRO A 107 3.34 -9.79 -7.35
N VAL A 108 2.19 -10.00 -7.98
CA VAL A 108 2.04 -10.05 -9.44
C VAL A 108 2.65 -8.75 -9.97
N ALA A 109 3.92 -8.84 -10.37
CA ALA A 109 4.86 -7.75 -10.55
C ALA A 109 5.09 -6.77 -9.36
N GLU A 110 5.84 -7.19 -8.32
CA GLU A 110 7.08 -6.43 -7.99
C GLU A 110 8.21 -6.75 -8.97
N ALA A 111 8.12 -7.91 -9.64
CA ALA A 111 9.04 -8.37 -10.67
C ALA A 111 9.09 -7.50 -11.96
N GLY A 112 8.26 -6.45 -12.05
CA GLY A 112 8.26 -5.49 -13.16
C GLY A 112 8.31 -4.02 -12.73
N THR A 113 8.29 -3.72 -11.43
CA THR A 113 8.35 -2.35 -10.93
C THR A 113 9.78 -2.05 -10.52
N ASN A 114 10.38 -1.05 -11.16
CA ASN A 114 11.65 -0.47 -10.75
C ASN A 114 11.49 0.27 -9.41
N SER A 115 11.08 -0.43 -8.35
CA SER A 115 11.00 0.09 -6.99
C SER A 115 12.30 -0.18 -6.22
N LYS A 116 13.42 -0.28 -6.95
CA LYS A 116 14.73 -0.08 -6.34
C LYS A 116 14.84 1.41 -6.04
N PRO A 117 15.36 1.79 -4.86
CA PRO A 117 15.56 3.19 -4.55
C PRO A 117 16.48 3.81 -5.61
N ALA A 118 16.17 5.04 -6.00
CA ALA A 118 16.90 5.74 -7.08
C ALA A 118 18.39 5.98 -6.79
N ARG A 119 18.82 5.78 -5.54
CA ARG A 119 20.20 5.82 -5.11
C ARG A 119 20.46 4.80 -4.01
N LYS A 120 21.74 4.57 -3.72
CA LYS A 120 22.15 3.83 -2.52
C LYS A 120 21.67 4.59 -1.27
N LEU A 121 21.00 3.86 -0.39
CA LEU A 121 20.46 4.38 0.87
C LEU A 121 21.39 4.05 2.03
N THR A 122 21.39 4.90 3.06
CA THR A 122 21.96 4.54 4.37
C THR A 122 21.05 3.53 5.07
N ALA A 123 21.54 2.87 6.13
CA ALA A 123 20.74 1.91 6.89
C ALA A 123 19.44 2.53 7.46
N ALA A 124 19.51 3.78 7.93
CA ALA A 124 18.34 4.50 8.44
C ALA A 124 17.34 4.82 7.32
N GLU A 125 17.82 5.24 6.16
CA GLU A 125 16.98 5.52 4.98
C GLU A 125 16.36 4.23 4.43
N GLU A 126 17.07 3.12 4.49
CA GLU A 126 16.56 1.82 4.06
C GLU A 126 15.42 1.34 4.97
N LYS A 127 15.50 1.57 6.28
CA LYS A 127 14.40 1.31 7.22
C LYS A 127 13.16 2.12 6.85
N ALA A 128 13.32 3.42 6.62
CA ALA A 128 12.21 4.29 6.20
C ALA A 128 11.64 3.89 4.83
N PHE A 129 12.50 3.50 3.89
CA PHE A 129 12.07 3.04 2.56
C PHE A 129 11.26 1.75 2.62
N LYS A 130 11.68 0.77 3.43
CA LYS A 130 10.94 -0.48 3.63
C LYS A 130 9.59 -0.25 4.28
N LEU A 131 9.54 0.56 5.34
CA LEU A 131 8.27 0.96 5.98
C LEU A 131 7.36 1.68 4.98
N GLY A 132 7.89 2.64 4.23
CA GLY A 132 7.10 3.39 3.24
C GLY A 132 6.54 2.51 2.12
N ARG A 133 7.30 1.49 1.70
CA ARG A 133 6.80 0.46 0.77
C ARG A 133 5.65 -0.33 1.38
N GLU A 134 5.78 -0.75 2.63
CA GLU A 134 4.72 -1.48 3.35
C GLU A 134 3.42 -0.67 3.39
N ILE A 135 3.50 0.62 3.75
CA ILE A 135 2.34 1.52 3.75
C ILE A 135 1.77 1.74 2.35
N TYR A 136 2.62 1.91 1.33
CA TYR A 136 2.17 2.15 -0.05
C TYR A 136 1.29 1.02 -0.58
N PHE A 137 1.65 -0.23 -0.25
CA PHE A 137 0.96 -1.45 -0.68
C PHE A 137 -0.09 -1.96 0.32
N ARG A 138 -0.30 -1.27 1.44
CA ARG A 138 -1.38 -1.59 2.37
C ARG A 138 -2.73 -1.46 1.67
N ASP A 139 -3.66 -2.37 1.95
CA ASP A 139 -4.98 -2.37 1.33
C ASP A 139 -5.70 -1.02 1.51
N ALA A 140 -6.40 -0.57 0.48
CA ALA A 140 -7.10 0.71 0.44
C ALA A 140 -6.19 1.96 0.65
N HIS A 141 -4.86 1.81 0.55
CA HIS A 141 -3.92 2.94 0.55
C HIS A 141 -3.52 3.34 -0.87
N CYS A 142 -2.24 3.56 -1.11
CA CYS A 142 -1.75 4.31 -2.26
C CYS A 142 -1.78 3.50 -3.56
N ALA A 143 -1.35 2.24 -3.51
CA ALA A 143 -1.23 1.37 -4.68
C ALA A 143 -2.57 1.09 -5.36
N THR A 144 -3.68 1.12 -4.60
CA THR A 144 -5.04 0.93 -5.13
C THR A 144 -5.37 1.90 -6.26
N CYS A 145 -4.95 3.17 -6.11
CA CYS A 145 -5.23 4.23 -7.09
C CYS A 145 -4.02 4.51 -7.97
N HIS A 146 -2.83 4.66 -7.37
CA HIS A 146 -1.61 5.04 -8.09
C HIS A 146 -0.90 3.86 -8.77
N GLN A 147 -1.40 2.64 -8.61
CA GLN A 147 -0.87 1.38 -9.15
C GLN A 147 0.48 0.99 -8.56
N ALA A 148 0.83 -0.29 -8.66
CA ALA A 148 2.10 -0.80 -8.13
C ALA A 148 3.35 -0.15 -8.76
N ASP A 149 3.23 0.34 -9.99
CA ASP A 149 4.32 1.00 -10.73
C ASP A 149 4.30 2.53 -10.62
N GLY A 150 3.38 3.08 -9.82
CA GLY A 150 3.22 4.52 -9.62
C GLY A 150 2.75 5.29 -10.84
N LYS A 151 2.31 4.63 -11.93
CA LYS A 151 1.83 5.33 -13.14
C LYS A 151 0.38 5.79 -13.05
N GLY A 152 -0.36 5.34 -12.04
CA GLY A 152 -1.78 5.61 -11.92
C GLY A 152 -2.58 5.05 -13.09
N ILE A 153 -3.75 5.64 -13.34
CA ILE A 153 -4.65 5.28 -14.44
C ILE A 153 -4.89 6.55 -15.25
N GLN A 154 -4.60 6.49 -16.55
CA GLN A 154 -4.77 7.63 -17.43
C GLN A 154 -6.17 8.22 -17.31
N ASN A 155 -6.25 9.56 -17.22
CA ASN A 155 -7.47 10.35 -17.06
C ASN A 155 -8.23 10.15 -15.72
N ILE A 156 -7.83 9.23 -14.84
CA ILE A 156 -8.54 8.95 -13.58
C ILE A 156 -7.65 9.17 -12.35
N TYR A 157 -6.48 8.54 -12.29
CA TYR A 157 -5.54 8.65 -11.16
C TYR A 157 -4.19 9.19 -11.64
N PRO A 158 -3.73 10.33 -11.11
CA PRO A 158 -2.46 10.91 -11.54
C PRO A 158 -1.24 10.02 -11.29
N PRO A 159 -0.21 10.08 -12.16
CA PRO A 159 1.04 9.35 -11.93
C PRO A 159 1.84 9.97 -10.78
N LEU A 160 2.44 9.12 -9.95
CA LEU A 160 3.51 9.48 -9.02
C LEU A 160 4.89 9.30 -9.65
N ALA A 161 5.00 8.48 -10.69
CA ALA A 161 6.22 8.27 -11.44
C ALA A 161 6.72 9.56 -12.10
N LYS A 162 7.94 9.99 -11.75
CA LYS A 162 8.59 11.22 -12.23
C LYS A 162 7.70 12.46 -12.08
N SER A 163 6.91 12.54 -11.02
CA SER A 163 5.91 13.60 -10.87
C SER A 163 6.54 14.92 -10.43
N ASN A 164 6.19 16.00 -11.12
CA ASN A 164 6.61 17.37 -10.78
C ASN A 164 6.00 17.91 -9.47
N TRP A 165 5.06 17.18 -8.87
CA TRP A 165 4.41 17.57 -7.62
C TRP A 165 5.21 17.21 -6.37
N LEU A 166 6.22 16.35 -6.51
CA LEU A 166 6.86 15.70 -5.36
C LEU A 166 7.90 16.54 -4.63
N GLU A 167 8.32 17.69 -5.17
CA GLU A 167 9.51 18.40 -4.67
C GLU A 167 9.32 19.15 -3.34
N ASP A 168 8.09 19.54 -3.02
CA ASP A 168 7.80 20.34 -1.83
C ASP A 168 7.25 19.44 -0.71
N ASP A 169 7.94 19.45 0.43
CA ASP A 169 7.62 18.59 1.57
C ASP A 169 6.26 18.93 2.18
N GLU A 170 5.96 20.22 2.35
CA GLU A 170 4.74 20.66 3.00
C GLU A 170 3.52 20.42 2.11
N ARG A 171 3.63 20.67 0.79
CA ARG A 171 2.59 20.37 -0.19
C ARG A 171 2.26 18.88 -0.21
N LEU A 172 3.26 18.02 -0.32
CA LEU A 172 3.05 16.58 -0.28
C LEU A 172 2.40 16.12 1.02
N THR A 173 2.87 16.67 2.13
CA THR A 173 2.33 16.32 3.45
C THR A 173 0.89 16.80 3.61
N LYS A 174 0.56 18.00 3.15
CA LYS A 174 -0.82 18.53 3.14
C LYS A 174 -1.75 17.64 2.30
N ILE A 175 -1.32 17.26 1.10
CA ILE A 175 -2.06 16.33 0.23
C ILE A 175 -2.26 14.98 0.92
N LEU A 176 -1.21 14.41 1.51
CA LEU A 176 -1.33 13.12 2.20
C LEU A 176 -2.28 13.20 3.39
N LEU A 177 -2.16 14.22 4.24
CA LEU A 177 -2.92 14.27 5.50
C LEU A 177 -4.38 14.68 5.30
N LYS A 178 -4.67 15.59 4.37
CA LYS A 178 -5.99 16.22 4.21
C LYS A 178 -6.64 15.96 2.85
N GLY A 179 -5.92 15.31 1.93
CA GLY A 179 -6.40 15.05 0.59
C GLY A 179 -6.34 16.26 -0.32
N LEU A 180 -6.75 16.06 -1.57
CA LEU A 180 -6.70 17.05 -2.64
C LEU A 180 -7.93 16.93 -3.54
N TRP A 181 -8.50 18.08 -3.89
CA TRP A 181 -9.60 18.18 -4.83
C TRP A 181 -9.42 19.38 -5.78
N GLY A 182 -10.09 19.33 -6.93
CA GLY A 182 -9.97 20.31 -8.00
C GLY A 182 -9.13 19.84 -9.18
N PRO A 183 -9.09 20.65 -10.26
CA PRO A 183 -8.36 20.32 -11.48
C PRO A 183 -6.85 20.41 -11.25
N ILE A 184 -6.12 19.39 -11.68
CA ILE A 184 -4.67 19.26 -11.52
C ILE A 184 -4.00 18.88 -12.84
N THR A 185 -2.79 19.40 -13.06
CA THR A 185 -1.91 18.98 -14.16
C THR A 185 -0.66 18.32 -13.60
N VAL A 186 -0.45 17.05 -13.93
CA VAL A 186 0.73 16.27 -13.53
C VAL A 186 1.48 15.84 -14.78
N ASN A 187 2.74 16.23 -14.92
CA ASN A 187 3.57 15.91 -16.09
C ASN A 187 2.91 16.24 -17.45
N GLY A 188 2.15 17.32 -17.51
CA GLY A 188 1.41 17.76 -18.71
C GLY A 188 0.09 17.03 -18.96
N GLN A 189 -0.27 16.03 -18.15
CA GLN A 189 -1.58 15.38 -18.20
C GLN A 189 -2.56 16.10 -17.27
N HIS A 190 -3.76 16.37 -17.77
CA HIS A 190 -4.79 17.10 -17.05
C HIS A 190 -5.83 16.15 -16.44
N PHE A 191 -6.12 16.33 -15.16
CA PHE A 191 -7.09 15.57 -14.39
C PHE A 191 -8.11 16.55 -13.82
N ASP A 192 -9.39 16.29 -14.09
CA ASP A 192 -10.48 17.22 -13.81
C ASP A 192 -11.64 16.47 -13.15
N PRO A 193 -12.07 16.87 -11.93
CA PRO A 193 -13.22 16.27 -11.26
C PRO A 193 -14.51 16.28 -12.09
N THR A 194 -14.70 17.23 -13.00
CA THR A 194 -15.87 17.28 -13.90
C THR A 194 -15.89 16.13 -14.90
N LYS A 195 -14.75 15.46 -15.10
CA LYS A 195 -14.58 14.31 -16.00
C LYS A 195 -14.53 12.98 -15.26
N GLY A 196 -15.00 12.94 -14.01
CA GLY A 196 -15.06 11.72 -13.21
C GLY A 196 -13.77 11.37 -12.47
N VAL A 197 -12.82 12.31 -12.34
CA VAL A 197 -11.65 12.14 -11.48
C VAL A 197 -12.10 12.26 -10.01
N PRO A 198 -11.94 11.21 -9.18
CA PRO A 198 -12.31 11.28 -7.78
C PRO A 198 -11.34 12.17 -6.98
N PRO A 199 -11.76 12.73 -5.83
CA PRO A 199 -10.83 13.42 -4.94
C PRO A 199 -9.79 12.46 -4.37
N MET A 200 -8.59 12.96 -4.10
CA MET A 200 -7.61 12.20 -3.32
C MET A 200 -7.97 12.30 -1.85
N MET A 201 -8.24 11.16 -1.21
CA MET A 201 -8.59 11.11 0.21
C MET A 201 -7.37 11.44 1.09
N GLY A 202 -7.64 12.08 2.24
CA GLY A 202 -6.64 12.31 3.27
C GLY A 202 -6.44 11.07 4.15
N PHE A 203 -5.19 10.74 4.45
CA PHE A 203 -4.76 9.62 5.27
C PHE A 203 -4.31 10.06 6.67
N GLY A 204 -4.53 11.32 7.07
CA GLY A 204 -4.08 11.84 8.35
C GLY A 204 -4.68 11.12 9.56
N GLY A 205 -5.90 10.60 9.45
CA GLY A 205 -6.53 9.81 10.52
C GLY A 205 -6.06 8.35 10.57
N LEU A 206 -5.35 7.87 9.54
CA LEU A 206 -4.96 6.47 9.38
C LEU A 206 -3.46 6.23 9.60
N LEU A 207 -2.64 7.25 9.43
CA LEU A 207 -1.19 7.17 9.51
C LEU A 207 -0.63 8.08 10.60
N ASN A 208 0.28 7.54 11.41
CA ASN A 208 1.11 8.35 12.31
C ASN A 208 2.18 9.14 11.53
N ASP A 209 2.96 9.96 12.24
CA ASP A 209 3.96 10.84 11.61
C ASP A 209 5.12 10.07 10.97
N GLU A 210 5.57 8.97 11.59
CA GLU A 210 6.59 8.10 11.02
C GLU A 210 6.12 7.39 9.75
N GLU A 211 4.92 6.82 9.75
CA GLU A 211 4.33 6.11 8.60
C GLU A 211 4.09 7.06 7.42
N ALA A 212 3.54 8.24 7.70
CA ALA A 212 3.30 9.26 6.70
C ALA A 212 4.63 9.77 6.08
N ALA A 213 5.65 10.03 6.90
CA ALA A 213 6.96 10.41 6.41
C ALA A 213 7.61 9.29 5.57
N ALA A 214 7.45 8.05 6.00
CA ALA A 214 7.98 6.88 5.30
C ALA A 214 7.34 6.69 3.92
N VAL A 215 6.01 6.75 3.80
CA VAL A 215 5.33 6.55 2.50
C VAL A 215 5.64 7.68 1.51
N LEU A 216 5.72 8.93 1.96
CA LEU A 216 6.15 10.06 1.12
C LEU A 216 7.59 9.89 0.64
N SER A 217 8.47 9.42 1.52
CA SER A 217 9.86 9.11 1.20
C SER A 217 9.98 7.98 0.19
N TYR A 218 9.19 6.91 0.36
CA TYR A 218 9.14 5.80 -0.59
C TYR A 218 8.74 6.28 -1.99
N VAL A 219 7.69 7.10 -2.11
CA VAL A 219 7.26 7.67 -3.39
C VAL A 219 8.36 8.52 -4.03
N ARG A 220 9.05 9.37 -3.25
CA ARG A 220 10.15 10.22 -3.74
C ARG A 220 11.40 9.48 -4.18
N LEU A 221 11.62 8.26 -3.71
CA LEU A 221 12.78 7.44 -4.04
C LEU A 221 12.46 6.33 -5.05
N SER A 222 11.18 6.12 -5.37
CA SER A 222 10.70 5.08 -6.28
C SER A 222 10.26 5.65 -7.62
N PHE A 223 9.90 4.77 -8.57
CA PHE A 223 9.24 5.17 -9.83
C PHE A 223 10.05 6.14 -10.71
N GLY A 224 11.38 6.09 -10.59
CA GLY A 224 12.29 7.01 -11.29
C GLY A 224 12.35 8.43 -10.71
N ASN A 225 11.78 8.64 -9.52
CA ASN A 225 11.95 9.85 -8.72
C ASN A 225 13.30 9.82 -8.01
N ASN A 226 13.89 10.99 -7.72
CA ASN A 226 15.15 11.09 -6.97
C ASN A 226 15.09 12.27 -5.98
N GLY A 227 14.11 12.21 -5.08
CA GLY A 227 13.87 13.23 -4.06
C GLY A 227 14.62 12.97 -2.74
N LYS A 228 14.54 13.96 -1.84
CA LYS A 228 14.98 13.80 -0.44
C LYS A 228 13.87 13.12 0.39
N LEU A 229 14.27 12.39 1.43
CA LEU A 229 13.31 11.84 2.38
C LEU A 229 12.54 12.97 3.06
N VAL A 230 11.27 12.72 3.34
CA VAL A 230 10.44 13.57 4.20
C VAL A 230 10.68 13.16 5.65
N SER A 231 10.87 14.13 6.54
CA SER A 231 11.11 13.85 7.96
C SER A 231 9.79 13.72 8.74
N PRO A 232 9.71 12.86 9.78
CA PRO A 232 8.56 12.82 10.68
C PRO A 232 8.28 14.17 11.35
N ALA A 233 9.31 14.96 11.64
CA ALA A 233 9.16 16.30 12.20
C ALA A 233 8.43 17.26 11.25
N THR A 234 8.69 17.16 9.94
CA THR A 234 7.94 17.91 8.92
C THR A 234 6.47 17.50 8.92
N VAL A 235 6.19 16.20 8.99
CA VAL A 235 4.80 15.69 9.05
C VAL A 235 4.09 16.22 10.28
N LYS A 236 4.71 16.11 11.45
CA LYS A 236 4.17 16.62 12.72
C LYS A 236 3.83 18.11 12.63
N LYS A 237 4.77 18.93 12.12
CA LYS A 237 4.57 20.37 11.94
C LYS A 237 3.34 20.67 11.07
N VAL A 238 3.23 20.00 9.93
CA VAL A 238 2.09 20.21 9.01
C VAL A 238 0.79 19.67 9.60
N ARG A 239 0.83 18.54 10.31
CA ARG A 239 -0.34 17.98 10.99
C ARG A 239 -0.91 18.96 12.00
N GLU A 240 -0.06 19.54 12.85
CA GLU A 240 -0.47 20.57 13.81
C GLU A 240 -0.99 21.82 13.12
N ALA A 241 -0.31 22.31 12.08
CA ALA A 241 -0.72 23.48 11.32
C ALA A 241 -2.05 23.31 10.57
N THR A 242 -2.50 22.07 10.37
CA THR A 242 -3.70 21.74 9.59
C THR A 242 -4.75 21.01 10.40
N LYS A 243 -4.59 20.90 11.73
CA LYS A 243 -5.44 20.08 12.60
C LYS A 243 -6.93 20.43 12.47
N ASP A 244 -7.24 21.73 12.36
CA ASP A 244 -8.61 22.24 12.28
C ASP A 244 -9.22 22.15 10.86
N ARG A 245 -8.43 21.78 9.85
CA ARG A 245 -8.93 21.57 8.48
C ARG A 245 -9.64 20.23 8.38
N VAL A 246 -10.92 20.27 8.00
CA VAL A 246 -11.77 19.10 7.76
C VAL A 246 -11.93 18.79 6.27
N ASN A 247 -11.90 19.82 5.42
CA ASN A 247 -12.11 19.68 3.97
C ASN A 247 -10.81 19.40 3.21
N PHE A 248 -10.95 18.91 1.97
CA PHE A 248 -9.84 18.78 1.02
C PHE A 248 -9.10 20.10 0.79
N TYR A 249 -7.82 20.02 0.47
CA TYR A 249 -7.15 21.14 -0.19
C TYR A 249 -7.74 21.33 -1.59
N MET A 250 -8.08 22.57 -1.92
CA MET A 250 -8.35 22.91 -3.32
C MET A 250 -7.03 23.10 -4.05
N THR A 251 -6.96 22.63 -5.29
CA THR A 251 -5.71 22.62 -6.04
C THR A 251 -5.14 24.04 -6.24
N ASP A 252 -5.99 25.03 -6.49
CA ASP A 252 -5.57 26.42 -6.67
C ASP A 252 -5.09 27.06 -5.36
N GLU A 253 -5.78 26.80 -4.25
CA GLU A 253 -5.39 27.20 -2.90
C GLU A 253 -4.00 26.65 -2.55
N LEU A 254 -3.82 25.34 -2.73
CA LEU A 254 -2.57 24.69 -2.40
C LEU A 254 -1.41 25.18 -3.26
N LEU A 255 -1.66 25.49 -4.54
CA LEU A 255 -0.65 26.04 -5.44
C LEU A 255 -0.31 27.51 -5.16
N LYS A 256 -1.23 28.28 -4.57
CA LYS A 256 -0.93 29.64 -4.08
C LYS A 256 0.02 29.60 -2.89
N GLU A 257 -0.18 28.65 -1.97
CA GLU A 257 0.71 28.46 -0.82
C GLU A 257 2.05 27.83 -1.21
N HIS A 258 2.00 26.83 -2.09
CA HIS A 258 3.13 25.98 -2.46
C HIS A 258 3.21 25.84 -3.98
N PRO A 259 3.72 26.85 -4.70
CA PRO A 259 3.77 26.84 -6.15
C PRO A 259 4.63 25.70 -6.70
N LEU A 260 4.26 25.19 -7.88
CA LEU A 260 5.12 24.26 -8.62
C LEU A 260 6.34 25.03 -9.14
N LYS A 261 7.52 24.44 -9.04
CA LYS A 261 8.68 24.98 -9.76
C LYS A 261 8.43 24.88 -11.26
N ALA A 262 8.83 25.90 -12.00
CA ALA A 262 8.71 25.90 -13.45
C ALA A 262 9.34 24.63 -14.02
N ALA A 263 8.61 23.91 -14.88
CA ALA A 263 9.17 22.76 -15.57
C ALA A 263 10.37 23.21 -16.41
N PRO A 264 11.49 22.47 -16.41
CA PRO A 264 12.58 22.77 -17.34
C PRO A 264 12.03 22.75 -18.78
N PRO A 265 12.47 23.69 -19.64
CA PRO A 265 11.91 23.84 -20.98
C PRO A 265 11.98 22.50 -21.73
N ALA A 266 10.85 22.10 -22.33
CA ALA A 266 10.76 20.87 -23.09
C ALA A 266 11.87 20.86 -24.15
N LYS A 267 12.76 19.85 -24.10
CA LYS A 267 13.74 19.64 -25.17
C LYS A 267 12.97 19.49 -26.47
N ALA A 268 13.09 20.48 -27.36
CA ALA A 268 12.49 20.45 -28.69
C ALA A 268 12.84 19.11 -29.35
N LYS A 269 11.82 18.36 -29.77
CA LYS A 269 12.01 17.19 -30.63
C LYS A 269 12.79 17.69 -31.84
N LYS A 270 14.07 17.33 -31.96
CA LYS A 270 14.81 17.49 -33.21
C LYS A 270 14.03 16.72 -34.26
N GLY A 271 13.41 17.45 -35.19
CA GLY A 271 12.67 16.88 -36.29
C GLY A 271 13.56 15.88 -37.03
N ALA A 272 13.04 14.68 -37.22
CA ALA A 272 13.54 13.79 -38.25
C ALA A 272 13.28 14.50 -39.59
N LYS A 273 14.36 14.90 -40.26
CA LYS A 273 14.38 15.18 -41.69
C LYS A 273 14.76 13.89 -42.41
#